data_AF-A0A9X2F438-F1
#
_entry.id   AF-A0A9X2F438-F1
#
_cell.length_a   1.000
_cell.length_b   1.000
_cell.length_c   1.000
_cell.angle_alpha   90.00
_cell.angle_beta   90.00
_cell.angle_gamma   90.00
#
_symmetry.space_group_name_H-M   'P 1'
#
loop_
_entity.id
_entity.type
_entity.pdbx_description
1 polymer ?
#
loop_
_entity_poly.entity_id
_entity_poly.type
_entity_poly.pdbx_seq_one_letter_code
_entity_poly.pdbx_strand_id
1 'polypeptide(L)'
;MKTKQYSILTLILLLICNILSAQTLTISPTSYTAEDEVTLRIDVTGSPLEGIEPAYLWLWSNAGDCLTNGGWGSSSDANKLIKISTNVWEYKFVGTAAFGKSPSELQWFGCLVKTKDGSKQTKDFKPNNFDPLVFTATQFRAFPAKVSQSDVITLNFDQSLADNSDAARMTPQTISIKALDESGNMIDTEKRDLPVKNSGNKIFSYSFIPTQLFSAGGNKIVKLQYYFVGNGYDERGGAMRVQTSVGELTLYDLQ
;
A
#
# COMPACT_ATOMS: atom_id res chain seq x y z
N MET A 1 -59.47 21.02 27.15
CA MET A 1 -58.77 19.79 27.60
C MET A 1 -58.33 18.86 26.47
N LYS A 2 -59.03 18.79 25.31
CA LYS A 2 -58.69 17.87 24.21
C LYS A 2 -57.40 18.22 23.43
N THR A 3 -57.00 19.48 23.36
CA THR A 3 -55.82 19.93 22.60
C THR A 3 -54.47 19.48 23.21
N LYS A 4 -54.39 19.36 24.54
CA LYS A 4 -53.18 18.88 25.23
C LYS A 4 -52.95 17.36 25.04
N GLN A 5 -54.01 16.58 24.81
CA GLN A 5 -53.89 15.14 24.57
C GLN A 5 -53.33 14.84 23.17
N TYR A 6 -53.69 15.62 22.14
CA TYR A 6 -53.13 15.46 20.81
C TYR A 6 -51.64 15.86 20.74
N SER A 7 -51.21 16.92 21.43
CA SER A 7 -49.78 17.31 21.47
C SER A 7 -48.87 16.28 22.15
N ILE A 8 -49.37 15.57 23.17
CA ILE A 8 -48.61 14.50 23.83
C ILE A 8 -48.51 13.27 22.92
N LEU A 9 -49.57 12.94 22.17
CA LEU A 9 -49.57 11.83 21.23
C LEU A 9 -48.62 12.08 20.03
N THR A 10 -48.55 13.31 19.52
CA THR A 10 -47.59 13.68 18.45
C THR A 10 -46.14 13.65 18.93
N LEU A 11 -45.87 14.03 20.18
CA LEU A 11 -44.53 14.01 20.76
C LEU A 11 -44.03 12.58 21.03
N ILE A 12 -44.92 11.66 21.40
CA ILE A 12 -44.60 10.22 21.56
C ILE A 12 -44.35 9.55 20.20
N LEU A 13 -45.08 9.94 19.14
CA LEU A 13 -44.87 9.43 17.79
C LEU A 13 -43.54 9.89 17.17
N LEU A 14 -43.06 11.09 17.53
CA LEU A 14 -41.76 11.62 17.12
C LEU A 14 -40.57 10.96 17.87
N LEU A 15 -40.80 10.41 19.06
CA LEU A 15 -39.77 9.72 19.85
C LEU A 15 -39.51 8.27 19.40
N ILE A 16 -40.46 7.65 18.68
CA ILE A 16 -40.35 6.25 18.21
C ILE A 16 -39.55 6.14 16.88
N CYS A 17 -39.20 7.26 16.24
CA CYS A 17 -38.61 7.26 14.89
C CYS A 17 -37.07 7.19 14.80
N ASN A 18 -36.30 7.00 15.88
CA ASN A 18 -34.83 7.07 15.80
C ASN A 18 -34.08 5.96 16.54
N ILE A 19 -34.45 4.70 16.34
CA ILE A 19 -33.51 3.58 16.52
C ILE A 19 -33.36 2.85 15.17
N LEU A 20 -32.88 3.59 14.17
CA LEU A 20 -32.33 3.01 12.97
C LEU A 20 -31.09 2.22 13.38
N SER A 21 -31.27 0.90 13.50
CA SER A 21 -30.19 -0.05 13.72
C SER A 21 -29.24 0.02 12.53
N ALA A 22 -28.09 0.64 12.74
CA ALA A 22 -27.18 0.99 11.68
C ALA A 22 -26.26 -0.18 11.36
N GLN A 23 -26.48 -0.82 10.22
CA GLN A 23 -25.48 -1.69 9.60
C GLN A 23 -24.22 -0.86 9.31
N THR A 24 -23.06 -1.30 9.80
CA THR A 24 -21.79 -0.57 9.64
C THR A 24 -20.71 -1.45 9.01
N LEU A 25 -19.82 -0.80 8.25
CA LEU A 25 -18.60 -1.39 7.72
C LEU A 25 -17.42 -0.57 8.24
N THR A 26 -16.47 -1.24 8.86
CA THR A 26 -15.16 -0.68 9.22
C THR A 26 -14.09 -1.38 8.41
N ILE A 27 -13.18 -0.60 7.82
CA ILE A 27 -12.09 -1.10 6.98
C ILE A 27 -10.77 -0.77 7.66
N SER A 28 -9.87 -1.76 7.72
CA SER A 28 -8.53 -1.60 8.27
C SER A 28 -7.48 -2.16 7.31
N PRO A 29 -6.42 -1.41 6.97
CA PRO A 29 -6.16 -0.02 7.37
C PRO A 29 -7.18 0.98 6.77
N THR A 30 -7.20 2.23 7.23
CA THR A 30 -8.14 3.26 6.73
C THR A 30 -7.74 3.84 5.38
N SER A 31 -6.50 3.59 4.96
CA SER A 31 -5.91 3.94 3.66
C SER A 31 -5.19 2.68 3.18
N TYR A 32 -5.45 2.29 1.94
CA TYR A 32 -5.06 0.99 1.38
C TYR A 32 -5.05 1.06 -0.14
N THR A 33 -4.04 0.45 -0.75
CA THR A 33 -3.98 0.21 -2.19
C THR A 33 -4.60 -1.14 -2.54
N ALA A 34 -4.76 -1.44 -3.83
CA ALA A 34 -5.26 -2.74 -4.28
C ALA A 34 -4.31 -3.92 -3.97
N GLU A 35 -3.07 -3.63 -3.59
CA GLU A 35 -2.01 -4.60 -3.26
C GLU A 35 -1.93 -4.90 -1.75
N ASP A 36 -2.57 -4.08 -0.91
CA ASP A 36 -2.53 -4.24 0.54
C ASP A 36 -3.57 -5.27 1.01
N GLU A 37 -3.26 -5.98 2.11
CA GLU A 37 -4.27 -6.78 2.80
C GLU A 37 -5.25 -5.86 3.53
N VAL A 38 -6.53 -6.01 3.21
CA VAL A 38 -7.63 -5.24 3.79
C VAL A 38 -8.46 -6.16 4.68
N THR A 39 -8.72 -5.71 5.90
CA THR A 39 -9.65 -6.35 6.85
C THR A 39 -10.96 -5.58 6.87
N LEU A 40 -12.06 -6.28 6.60
CA LEU A 40 -13.42 -5.77 6.71
C LEU A 40 -14.03 -6.26 8.03
N ARG A 41 -14.56 -5.34 8.84
CA ARG A 41 -15.42 -5.65 9.99
C ARG A 41 -16.81 -5.12 9.75
N ILE A 42 -17.78 -6.01 9.70
CA ILE A 42 -19.16 -5.69 9.32
C ILE A 42 -20.10 -6.01 10.48
N ASP A 43 -20.84 -5.01 10.93
CA ASP A 43 -21.94 -5.18 11.88
C ASP A 43 -23.27 -5.28 11.12
N VAL A 44 -23.94 -6.43 11.26
CA VAL A 44 -25.21 -6.73 10.58
C VAL A 44 -26.44 -6.46 11.45
N THR A 45 -26.27 -5.84 12.63
CA THR A 45 -27.38 -5.49 13.53
C THR A 45 -28.43 -4.65 12.80
N GLY A 46 -29.71 -5.00 12.96
CA GLY A 46 -30.81 -4.34 12.27
C GLY A 46 -31.02 -4.75 10.81
N SER A 47 -30.21 -5.67 10.30
CA SER A 47 -30.44 -6.24 8.97
C SER A 47 -31.25 -7.54 9.04
N PRO A 48 -31.78 -8.03 7.91
CA PRO A 48 -32.34 -9.37 7.83
C PRO A 48 -31.39 -10.49 8.29
N LEU A 49 -30.08 -10.22 8.40
CA LEU A 49 -29.05 -11.17 8.86
C LEU A 49 -28.77 -11.13 10.35
N GLU A 50 -29.43 -10.27 11.13
CA GLU A 50 -29.24 -10.24 12.57
C GLU A 50 -29.51 -11.61 13.21
N GLY A 51 -28.54 -12.10 13.98
CA GLY A 51 -28.58 -13.43 14.60
C GLY A 51 -28.50 -14.62 13.64
N ILE A 52 -28.23 -14.42 12.36
CA ILE A 52 -28.18 -15.50 11.36
C ILE A 52 -26.75 -15.97 11.13
N GLU A 53 -26.57 -17.29 11.18
CA GLU A 53 -25.30 -17.96 10.92
C GLU A 53 -25.48 -19.18 10.01
N PRO A 54 -24.49 -19.51 9.15
CA PRO A 54 -23.30 -18.73 8.83
C PRO A 54 -23.59 -17.56 7.86
N ALA A 55 -22.72 -16.56 7.89
CA ALA A 55 -22.77 -15.39 7.00
C ALA A 55 -21.63 -15.44 5.96
N TYR A 56 -21.89 -14.90 4.77
CA TYR A 56 -20.98 -14.94 3.62
C TYR A 56 -20.82 -13.54 3.01
N LEU A 57 -19.61 -13.23 2.55
CA LEU A 57 -19.33 -11.98 1.84
C LEU A 57 -19.66 -12.13 0.35
N TRP A 58 -20.40 -11.18 -0.20
CA TRP A 58 -20.42 -10.92 -1.64
C TRP A 58 -19.58 -9.67 -1.90
N LEU A 59 -18.53 -9.81 -2.70
CA LEU A 59 -17.55 -8.76 -2.97
C LEU A 59 -17.46 -8.49 -4.47
N TRP A 60 -17.42 -7.22 -4.88
CA TRP A 60 -17.29 -6.81 -6.27
C TRP A 60 -16.45 -5.54 -6.40
N SER A 61 -15.97 -5.24 -7.59
CA SER A 61 -15.19 -4.05 -7.91
C SER A 61 -15.73 -3.33 -9.14
N ASN A 62 -15.10 -2.20 -9.49
CA ASN A 62 -15.30 -1.55 -10.78
C ASN A 62 -14.92 -2.43 -11.98
N ALA A 63 -14.17 -3.52 -11.77
CA ALA A 63 -13.65 -4.41 -12.81
C ALA A 63 -14.27 -5.82 -12.80
N GLY A 64 -15.30 -6.05 -11.98
CA GLY A 64 -16.04 -7.33 -11.91
C GLY A 64 -16.19 -7.88 -10.49
N ASP A 65 -16.84 -9.05 -10.39
CA ASP A 65 -17.07 -9.76 -9.14
C ASP A 65 -15.80 -10.44 -8.60
N CYS A 66 -15.73 -10.62 -7.29
CA CYS A 66 -14.68 -11.41 -6.65
C CYS A 66 -14.71 -12.87 -7.14
N LEU A 67 -13.54 -13.39 -7.49
CA LEU A 67 -13.36 -14.72 -8.08
C LEU A 67 -13.92 -15.85 -7.20
N THR A 68 -13.99 -15.63 -5.89
CA THR A 68 -14.40 -16.63 -4.91
C THR A 68 -15.84 -16.50 -4.44
N ASN A 69 -16.63 -15.54 -4.92
CA ASN A 69 -18.03 -15.34 -4.46
C ASN A 69 -18.89 -16.61 -4.54
N GLY A 70 -18.71 -17.42 -5.59
CA GLY A 70 -19.64 -18.48 -5.96
C GLY A 70 -20.82 -17.93 -6.76
N GLY A 71 -22.03 -18.43 -6.48
CA GLY A 71 -23.26 -17.97 -7.11
C GLY A 71 -24.18 -17.23 -6.14
N TRP A 72 -25.13 -16.44 -6.65
CA TRP A 72 -26.06 -15.70 -5.79
C TRP A 72 -26.87 -16.61 -4.85
N GLY A 73 -27.35 -17.74 -5.37
CA GLY A 73 -28.08 -18.75 -4.61
C GLY A 73 -27.18 -19.78 -3.91
N SER A 74 -25.86 -19.61 -3.99
CA SER A 74 -24.89 -20.62 -3.56
C SER A 74 -23.53 -19.97 -3.30
N SER A 75 -23.41 -19.27 -2.18
CA SER A 75 -22.14 -18.65 -1.76
C SER A 75 -21.07 -19.71 -1.51
N SER A 76 -19.84 -19.40 -1.94
CA SER A 76 -18.67 -20.24 -1.70
C SER A 76 -18.24 -20.24 -0.24
N ASP A 77 -17.74 -21.36 0.25
CA ASP A 77 -17.14 -21.42 1.59
C ASP A 77 -15.82 -20.65 1.69
N ALA A 78 -15.18 -20.30 0.56
CA ALA A 78 -14.06 -19.36 0.52
C ALA A 78 -14.45 -17.94 0.94
N ASN A 79 -15.72 -17.57 0.81
CA ASN A 79 -16.26 -16.27 1.21
C ASN A 79 -17.01 -16.32 2.55
N LYS A 80 -16.88 -17.40 3.31
CA LYS A 80 -17.49 -17.52 4.63
C LYS A 80 -16.81 -16.55 5.59
N LEU A 81 -17.62 -15.75 6.30
CA LEU A 81 -17.13 -14.77 7.26
C LEU A 81 -16.69 -15.43 8.57
N ILE A 82 -15.73 -14.81 9.24
CA ILE A 82 -15.30 -15.18 10.59
C ILE A 82 -16.17 -14.42 11.59
N LYS A 83 -16.83 -15.13 12.51
CA LYS A 83 -17.63 -14.50 13.56
C LYS A 83 -16.71 -13.87 14.62
N ILE A 84 -16.90 -12.58 14.90
CA ILE A 84 -16.22 -11.87 15.99
C ILE A 84 -17.14 -11.72 17.21
N SER A 85 -18.41 -11.42 16.98
CA SER A 85 -19.47 -11.38 18.00
C SER A 85 -20.83 -11.69 17.37
N THR A 86 -21.93 -11.61 18.13
CA THR A 86 -23.28 -12.02 17.70
C THR A 86 -23.66 -11.51 16.30
N ASN A 87 -23.39 -10.24 16.00
CA ASN A 87 -23.71 -9.61 14.71
C ASN A 87 -22.49 -9.02 14.01
N VAL A 88 -21.28 -9.25 14.52
CA VAL A 88 -20.04 -8.68 13.96
C VAL A 88 -19.21 -9.75 13.31
N TRP A 89 -18.87 -9.51 12.06
CA TRP A 89 -18.19 -10.45 11.18
C TRP A 89 -16.91 -9.85 10.59
N GLU A 90 -15.92 -10.69 10.31
CA GLU A 90 -14.63 -10.30 9.75
C GLU A 90 -14.31 -11.06 8.45
N TYR A 91 -13.68 -10.36 7.50
CA TYR A 91 -13.11 -10.93 6.28
C TYR A 91 -11.81 -10.22 5.91
N LYS A 92 -10.87 -10.96 5.34
CA LYS A 92 -9.59 -10.41 4.86
C LYS A 92 -9.39 -10.74 3.40
N PHE A 93 -8.86 -9.79 2.63
CA PHE A 93 -8.51 -10.00 1.24
C PHE A 93 -7.44 -9.02 0.75
N VAL A 94 -6.78 -9.39 -0.35
CA VAL A 94 -5.96 -8.47 -1.16
C VAL A 94 -6.72 -8.22 -2.46
N GLY A 95 -6.85 -6.95 -2.88
CA GLY A 95 -7.67 -6.56 -4.03
C GLY A 95 -7.27 -7.28 -5.32
N THR A 96 -5.99 -7.26 -5.68
CA THR A 96 -5.47 -7.91 -6.89
C THR A 96 -5.71 -9.42 -6.90
N ALA A 97 -5.56 -10.08 -5.75
CA ALA A 97 -5.83 -11.51 -5.61
C ALA A 97 -7.34 -11.83 -5.68
N ALA A 98 -8.18 -11.02 -5.05
CA ALA A 98 -9.63 -11.23 -5.00
C ALA A 98 -10.30 -11.07 -6.38
N PHE A 99 -9.82 -10.12 -7.19
CA PHE A 99 -10.42 -9.81 -8.49
C PHE A 99 -9.65 -10.35 -9.69
N GLY A 100 -8.40 -10.82 -9.51
CA GLY A 100 -7.55 -11.25 -10.61
C GLY A 100 -7.23 -10.12 -11.60
N LYS A 101 -7.08 -8.90 -11.09
CA LYS A 101 -6.86 -7.67 -11.86
C LYS A 101 -5.56 -6.99 -11.43
N SER A 102 -4.97 -6.23 -12.33
CA SER A 102 -3.84 -5.37 -11.98
C SER A 102 -4.29 -4.22 -11.06
N PRO A 103 -3.40 -3.68 -10.20
CA PRO A 103 -3.76 -2.57 -9.33
C PRO A 103 -4.32 -1.35 -10.08
N SER A 104 -3.82 -1.08 -11.30
CA SER A 104 -4.28 0.04 -12.13
C SER A 104 -5.71 -0.10 -12.64
N GLU A 105 -6.25 -1.32 -12.67
CA GLU A 105 -7.63 -1.60 -13.06
C GLU A 105 -8.61 -1.49 -11.89
N LEU A 106 -8.12 -1.45 -10.64
CA LEU A 106 -8.93 -1.47 -9.43
C LEU A 106 -8.98 -0.08 -8.79
N GLN A 107 -10.14 0.57 -8.92
CA GLN A 107 -10.39 1.92 -8.38
C GLN A 107 -11.21 1.86 -7.10
N TRP A 108 -12.19 0.97 -7.04
CA TRP A 108 -13.06 0.81 -5.88
C TRP A 108 -13.63 -0.61 -5.79
N PHE A 109 -14.03 -0.99 -4.59
CA PHE A 109 -14.79 -2.20 -4.33
C PHE A 109 -16.09 -1.91 -3.58
N GLY A 110 -17.06 -2.80 -3.71
CA GLY A 110 -18.28 -2.85 -2.93
C GLY A 110 -18.44 -4.22 -2.29
N CYS A 111 -19.10 -4.28 -1.15
CA CYS A 111 -19.43 -5.55 -0.53
C CYS A 111 -20.82 -5.54 0.11
N LEU A 112 -21.38 -6.73 0.33
CA LEU A 112 -22.53 -6.96 1.20
C LEU A 112 -22.36 -8.32 1.88
N VAL A 113 -23.09 -8.52 2.98
CA VAL A 113 -23.17 -9.82 3.65
C VAL A 113 -24.48 -10.48 3.26
N LYS A 114 -24.46 -11.80 3.07
CA LYS A 114 -25.62 -12.61 2.70
C LYS A 114 -25.61 -14.00 3.37
N THR A 115 -26.77 -14.65 3.41
CA THR A 115 -26.87 -16.09 3.69
C THR A 115 -26.30 -16.93 2.55
N LYS A 116 -25.99 -18.21 2.81
CA LYS A 116 -25.44 -19.13 1.80
C LYS A 116 -26.29 -19.23 0.53
N ASP A 117 -27.61 -19.16 0.70
CA ASP A 117 -28.61 -19.24 -0.38
C ASP A 117 -29.00 -17.87 -0.94
N GLY A 118 -28.46 -16.78 -0.40
CA GLY A 118 -28.80 -15.42 -0.81
C GLY A 118 -30.21 -14.94 -0.48
N SER A 119 -30.98 -15.67 0.34
CA SER A 119 -32.34 -15.29 0.72
C SER A 119 -32.40 -14.03 1.59
N LYS A 120 -31.33 -13.71 2.32
CA LYS A 120 -31.23 -12.54 3.19
C LYS A 120 -29.88 -11.86 3.01
N GLN A 121 -29.86 -10.53 3.13
CA GLN A 121 -28.66 -9.72 2.91
C GLN A 121 -28.66 -8.40 3.69
N THR A 122 -27.47 -7.81 3.83
CA THR A 122 -27.29 -6.40 4.21
C THR A 122 -27.58 -5.46 3.04
N LYS A 123 -27.57 -4.16 3.31
CA LYS A 123 -27.35 -3.16 2.26
C LYS A 123 -25.98 -3.34 1.61
N ASP A 124 -25.82 -2.72 0.44
CA ASP A 124 -24.51 -2.58 -0.19
C ASP A 124 -23.65 -1.57 0.58
N PHE A 125 -22.42 -1.94 0.84
CA PHE A 125 -21.37 -1.05 1.31
C PHE A 125 -20.48 -0.70 0.11
N LYS A 126 -20.82 0.38 -0.60
CA LYS A 126 -20.09 0.86 -1.79
C LYS A 126 -20.26 2.37 -2.01
N PRO A 127 -19.34 3.02 -2.76
CA PRO A 127 -18.01 2.52 -3.13
C PRO A 127 -17.01 2.65 -1.98
N ASN A 128 -16.04 1.74 -1.91
CA ASN A 128 -14.86 1.83 -1.05
C ASN A 128 -13.64 1.95 -1.97
N ASN A 129 -12.99 3.11 -1.97
CA ASN A 129 -11.95 3.43 -2.94
C ASN A 129 -10.61 2.83 -2.52
N PHE A 130 -9.90 2.25 -3.49
CA PHE A 130 -8.46 1.98 -3.33
C PHE A 130 -7.69 3.29 -3.51
N ASP A 131 -6.67 3.48 -2.69
CA ASP A 131 -5.72 4.56 -2.93
C ASP A 131 -4.94 4.26 -4.22
N PRO A 132 -4.73 5.29 -5.06
CA PRO A 132 -3.98 5.11 -6.29
C PRO A 132 -2.56 4.66 -5.97
N LEU A 133 -2.02 3.75 -6.78
CA LEU A 133 -0.58 3.54 -6.84
C LEU A 133 0.07 4.79 -7.45
N VAL A 134 0.40 5.77 -6.61
CA VAL A 134 1.09 6.98 -7.07
C VAL A 134 2.54 6.63 -7.35
N PHE A 135 2.87 6.47 -8.63
CA PHE A 135 4.26 6.56 -9.07
C PHE A 135 4.66 8.04 -8.99
N THR A 136 5.27 8.44 -7.89
CA THR A 136 5.97 9.71 -7.85
C THR A 136 7.33 9.49 -8.50
N ALA A 137 7.55 10.15 -9.63
CA ALA A 137 8.86 10.16 -10.26
C ALA A 137 9.85 10.85 -9.31
N THR A 138 10.98 10.21 -9.01
CA THR A 138 11.96 10.71 -8.05
C THR A 138 13.36 10.62 -8.64
N GLN A 139 14.23 11.56 -8.27
CA GLN A 139 15.65 11.56 -8.66
C GLN A 139 16.31 10.21 -8.34
N PHE A 140 16.04 9.66 -7.16
CA PHE A 140 16.57 8.38 -6.73
C PHE A 140 15.49 7.35 -6.53
N ARG A 141 15.81 6.10 -6.88
CA ARG A 141 14.93 4.96 -6.64
C ARG A 141 15.70 3.68 -6.40
N ALA A 142 15.34 2.96 -5.36
CA ALA A 142 15.82 1.61 -5.12
C ALA A 142 14.82 0.56 -5.63
N PHE A 143 15.33 -0.58 -6.08
CA PHE A 143 14.53 -1.77 -6.34
C PHE A 143 15.22 -3.02 -5.76
N PRO A 144 14.51 -3.89 -5.04
CA PRO A 144 13.12 -3.74 -4.57
C PRO A 144 12.93 -2.56 -3.61
N ALA A 145 11.68 -2.11 -3.44
CA ALA A 145 11.35 -0.96 -2.57
C ALA A 145 11.45 -1.31 -1.07
N LYS A 146 11.12 -2.55 -0.70
CA LYS A 146 11.38 -3.14 0.62
C LYS A 146 12.43 -4.21 0.43
N VAL A 147 13.55 -4.10 1.14
CA VAL A 147 14.72 -4.92 0.88
C VAL A 147 15.54 -5.13 2.15
N SER A 148 16.18 -6.29 2.25
CA SER A 148 17.07 -6.67 3.36
C SER A 148 18.54 -6.56 2.95
N GLN A 149 19.45 -6.69 3.92
CA GLN A 149 20.89 -6.68 3.69
C GLN A 149 21.42 -7.87 2.86
N SER A 150 20.59 -8.88 2.63
CA SER A 150 20.93 -10.11 1.88
C SER A 150 20.33 -10.15 0.48
N ASP A 151 19.47 -9.20 0.15
CA ASP A 151 18.81 -9.13 -1.16
C ASP A 151 19.68 -8.39 -2.19
N VAL A 152 19.40 -8.64 -3.46
CA VAL A 152 19.94 -7.83 -4.55
C VAL A 152 19.21 -6.49 -4.58
N ILE A 153 19.95 -5.40 -4.38
CA ILE A 153 19.47 -4.03 -4.45
C ILE A 153 19.97 -3.40 -5.74
N THR A 154 19.10 -2.69 -6.45
CA THR A 154 19.47 -1.78 -7.54
C THR A 154 19.16 -0.35 -7.14
N LEU A 155 20.20 0.49 -7.05
CA LEU A 155 20.06 1.93 -6.84
C LEU A 155 20.03 2.62 -8.20
N ASN A 156 19.01 3.43 -8.45
CA ASN A 156 18.82 4.17 -9.69
C ASN A 156 18.91 5.67 -9.45
N PHE A 157 19.49 6.36 -10.42
CA PHE A 157 19.45 7.81 -10.58
C PHE A 157 18.77 8.15 -11.91
N ASP A 158 17.65 8.85 -11.84
CA ASP A 158 17.01 9.48 -12.99
C ASP A 158 17.52 10.91 -13.12
N GLN A 159 18.44 11.11 -14.06
CA GLN A 159 19.07 12.41 -14.29
C GLN A 159 18.07 13.47 -14.79
N SER A 160 16.93 13.08 -15.37
CA SER A 160 15.92 14.05 -15.79
C SER A 160 15.23 14.74 -14.61
N LEU A 161 15.33 14.15 -13.42
CA LEU A 161 14.76 14.62 -12.16
C LEU A 161 15.83 15.14 -11.20
N ALA A 162 17.02 15.45 -11.72
CA ALA A 162 18.11 15.94 -10.90
C ALA A 162 17.74 17.26 -10.19
N ASP A 163 18.09 17.37 -8.90
CA ASP A 163 17.74 18.51 -8.04
C ASP A 163 18.64 19.74 -8.24
N ASN A 164 19.72 19.59 -9.01
CA ASN A 164 20.62 20.66 -9.39
C ASN A 164 21.05 20.54 -10.86
N SER A 165 21.35 21.70 -11.46
CA SER A 165 21.67 21.83 -12.88
C SER A 165 22.94 21.10 -13.29
N ASP A 166 23.91 20.95 -12.40
CA ASP A 166 25.17 20.25 -12.72
C ASP A 166 24.93 18.75 -12.79
N ALA A 167 24.22 18.17 -11.83
CA ALA A 167 23.81 16.76 -11.87
C ALA A 167 22.88 16.46 -13.07
N ALA A 168 22.03 17.41 -13.47
CA ALA A 168 21.18 17.30 -14.66
C ALA A 168 21.98 17.25 -15.98
N ARG A 169 23.20 17.81 -15.99
CA ARG A 169 24.07 17.94 -17.18
C ARG A 169 25.29 17.04 -17.17
N MET A 170 25.61 16.41 -16.03
CA MET A 170 26.80 15.56 -15.93
C MET A 170 26.68 14.31 -16.82
N THR A 171 27.80 13.64 -17.06
CA THR A 171 27.83 12.27 -17.55
C THR A 171 28.16 11.36 -16.37
N PRO A 172 27.18 10.69 -15.74
CA PRO A 172 27.40 9.82 -14.60
C PRO A 172 28.31 8.65 -14.98
N GLN A 173 29.29 8.35 -14.13
CA GLN A 173 30.28 7.30 -14.36
C GLN A 173 30.38 6.34 -13.18
N THR A 174 30.22 6.84 -11.96
CA THR A 174 30.38 6.05 -10.75
C THR A 174 29.33 6.38 -9.70
N ILE A 175 29.19 5.49 -8.72
CA ILE A 175 28.39 5.70 -7.51
C ILE A 175 29.29 5.47 -6.29
N SER A 176 29.05 6.25 -5.24
CA SER A 176 29.61 6.01 -3.91
C SER A 176 28.50 5.58 -2.96
N ILE A 177 28.78 4.59 -2.10
CA ILE A 177 27.80 4.00 -1.19
C ILE A 177 28.42 3.83 0.19
N LYS A 178 27.70 4.28 1.21
CA LYS A 178 28.03 4.15 2.63
C LYS A 178 26.97 3.30 3.33
N ALA A 179 27.41 2.29 4.09
CA ALA A 179 26.56 1.46 4.92
C ALA A 179 26.57 1.97 6.37
N LEU A 180 25.41 1.96 7.02
CA LEU A 180 25.23 2.43 8.39
C LEU A 180 24.49 1.39 9.25
N ASP A 181 24.88 1.31 10.51
CA ASP A 181 24.21 0.51 11.55
C ASP A 181 23.03 1.26 12.21
N GLU A 182 22.37 0.62 13.17
CA GLU A 182 21.22 1.17 13.91
C GLU A 182 21.55 2.44 14.71
N SER A 183 22.81 2.62 15.09
CA SER A 183 23.31 3.80 15.80
C SER A 183 23.77 4.91 14.84
N GLY A 184 23.71 4.68 13.52
CA GLY A 184 24.20 5.59 12.50
C GLY A 184 25.72 5.57 12.33
N ASN A 185 26.42 4.58 12.89
CA ASN A 185 27.85 4.41 12.66
C ASN A 185 28.10 3.76 11.31
N MET A 186 29.23 4.10 10.70
CA MET A 186 29.63 3.51 9.43
C MET A 186 30.02 2.04 9.61
N ILE A 187 29.44 1.19 8.77
CA ILE A 187 29.84 -0.20 8.61
C ILE A 187 30.85 -0.25 7.48
N ASP A 188 32.06 -0.73 7.79
CA ASP A 188 33.20 -0.76 6.86
C ASP A 188 33.53 0.67 6.34
N THR A 189 34.31 0.79 5.29
CA THR A 189 34.59 2.05 4.59
C THR A 189 33.55 2.31 3.50
N GLU A 190 33.24 3.57 3.24
CA GLU A 190 32.48 3.98 2.04
C GLU A 190 33.12 3.40 0.77
N LYS A 191 32.31 2.70 -0.04
CA LYS A 191 32.74 2.16 -1.32
C LYS A 191 32.55 3.24 -2.37
N ARG A 192 33.64 3.59 -3.05
CA ARG A 192 33.71 4.69 -4.03
C ARG A 192 34.04 4.14 -5.40
N ASP A 193 33.79 4.96 -6.42
CA ASP A 193 34.15 4.69 -7.81
C ASP A 193 33.54 3.37 -8.36
N LEU A 194 32.40 2.94 -7.81
CA LEU A 194 31.69 1.76 -8.29
C LEU A 194 31.05 2.07 -9.65
N PRO A 195 31.22 1.21 -10.67
CA PRO A 195 30.80 1.52 -12.02
C PRO A 195 29.27 1.57 -12.14
N VAL A 196 28.72 2.61 -12.76
CA VAL A 196 27.27 2.68 -13.02
C VAL A 196 26.94 2.19 -14.43
N LYS A 197 25.83 1.48 -14.54
CA LYS A 197 25.24 1.06 -15.81
C LYS A 197 24.28 2.15 -16.31
N ASN A 198 24.49 2.62 -17.54
CA ASN A 198 23.51 3.42 -18.25
C ASN A 198 22.42 2.49 -18.81
N SER A 199 21.19 2.63 -18.31
CA SER A 199 20.03 1.82 -18.70
C SER A 199 19.19 2.48 -19.81
N GLY A 200 19.67 3.58 -20.39
CA GLY A 200 18.93 4.39 -21.35
C GLY A 200 18.02 5.41 -20.66
N ASN A 201 17.42 6.31 -21.44
CA ASN A 201 16.48 7.33 -20.95
C ASN A 201 16.99 8.19 -19.78
N LYS A 202 18.31 8.46 -19.74
CA LYS A 202 18.97 9.20 -18.64
C LYS A 202 18.86 8.52 -17.26
N ILE A 203 18.64 7.20 -17.25
CA ILE A 203 18.62 6.40 -16.02
C ILE A 203 19.95 5.67 -15.86
N PHE A 204 20.58 5.84 -14.70
CA PHE A 204 21.85 5.23 -14.33
C PHE A 204 21.65 4.36 -13.09
N SER A 205 22.31 3.21 -13.04
CA SER A 205 22.02 2.21 -12.02
C SER A 205 23.25 1.44 -11.54
N TYR A 206 23.19 0.91 -10.33
CA TYR A 206 24.16 -0.04 -9.80
C TYR A 206 23.45 -1.09 -8.95
N SER A 207 23.78 -2.36 -9.18
CA SER A 207 23.17 -3.50 -8.48
C SER A 207 24.19 -4.26 -7.65
N PHE A 208 23.84 -4.60 -6.41
CA PHE A 208 24.72 -5.30 -5.47
C PHE A 208 23.93 -5.99 -4.35
N ILE A 209 24.60 -6.85 -3.58
CA ILE A 209 24.09 -7.37 -2.32
C ILE A 209 24.86 -6.69 -1.18
N PRO A 210 24.20 -6.00 -0.22
CA PRO A 210 24.90 -5.24 0.82
C PRO A 210 25.93 -6.04 1.61
N THR A 211 25.58 -7.25 2.03
CA THR A 211 26.48 -8.15 2.78
C THR A 211 27.65 -8.69 1.94
N GLN A 212 27.59 -8.60 0.61
CA GLN A 212 28.74 -8.90 -0.25
C GLN A 212 29.61 -7.67 -0.51
N LEU A 213 29.02 -6.48 -0.50
CA LEU A 213 29.73 -5.23 -0.76
C LEU A 213 30.43 -4.67 0.49
N PHE A 214 29.86 -4.88 1.68
CA PHE A 214 30.37 -4.36 2.95
C PHE A 214 30.70 -5.49 3.92
N SER A 215 31.87 -5.39 4.56
CA SER A 215 32.27 -6.32 5.62
C SER A 215 31.62 -5.93 6.95
N ALA A 216 30.44 -6.51 7.23
CA ALA A 216 29.63 -6.07 8.36
C ALA A 216 30.12 -6.52 9.75
N GLY A 217 31.01 -7.52 9.82
CA GLY A 217 31.64 -7.95 11.07
C GLY A 217 30.66 -8.44 12.15
N GLY A 218 29.44 -8.83 11.76
CA GLY A 218 28.34 -9.20 12.68
C GLY A 218 27.37 -8.05 12.99
N ASN A 219 27.68 -6.81 12.62
CA ASN A 219 26.74 -5.70 12.70
C ASN A 219 25.70 -5.81 11.57
N LYS A 220 24.50 -5.30 11.85
CA LYS A 220 23.41 -5.28 10.86
C LYS A 220 23.45 -3.97 10.07
N ILE A 221 23.40 -4.08 8.74
CA ILE A 221 23.27 -2.91 7.86
C ILE A 221 21.80 -2.53 7.81
N VAL A 222 21.46 -1.33 8.26
CA VAL A 222 20.06 -0.85 8.30
C VAL A 222 19.79 0.35 7.41
N LYS A 223 20.84 1.07 7.00
CA LYS A 223 20.72 2.20 6.09
C LYS A 223 21.88 2.26 5.12
N LEU A 224 21.57 2.64 3.89
CA LEU A 224 22.53 2.99 2.85
C LEU A 224 22.38 4.47 2.52
N GLN A 225 23.51 5.18 2.42
CA GLN A 225 23.60 6.52 1.85
C GLN A 225 24.41 6.45 0.56
N TYR A 226 23.96 7.11 -0.49
CA TYR A 226 24.62 7.03 -1.80
C TYR A 226 24.50 8.30 -2.61
N TYR A 227 25.43 8.51 -3.52
CA TYR A 227 25.40 9.60 -4.49
C TYR A 227 26.12 9.18 -5.77
N PHE A 228 25.64 9.68 -6.90
CA PHE A 228 26.22 9.42 -8.22
C PHE A 228 27.23 10.51 -8.54
N VAL A 229 28.28 10.12 -9.25
CA VAL A 229 29.41 10.97 -9.59
C VAL A 229 29.69 10.88 -11.08
N GLY A 230 29.91 12.02 -11.71
CA GLY A 230 30.12 12.13 -13.14
C GLY A 230 31.02 13.31 -13.52
N ASN A 231 31.30 13.39 -14.83
CA ASN A 231 31.99 14.54 -15.39
C ASN A 231 30.96 15.55 -15.89
N GLY A 232 31.14 16.81 -15.54
CA GLY A 232 30.35 17.94 -16.04
C GLY A 232 31.25 19.10 -16.44
N TYR A 233 30.62 20.24 -16.70
CA TYR A 233 31.30 21.49 -17.01
C TYR A 233 30.79 22.58 -16.08
N ASP A 234 31.69 23.42 -15.58
CA ASP A 234 31.33 24.62 -14.82
C ASP A 234 30.70 25.69 -15.73
N GLU A 235 30.26 26.80 -15.14
CA GLU A 235 29.65 27.93 -15.87
C GLU A 235 30.58 28.58 -16.92
N ARG A 236 31.89 28.29 -16.86
CA ARG A 236 32.92 28.80 -17.77
C ARG A 236 33.37 27.74 -18.79
N GLY A 237 32.74 26.57 -18.81
CA GLY A 237 33.06 25.45 -19.69
C GLY A 237 34.29 24.63 -19.26
N GLY A 238 34.81 24.83 -18.05
CA GLY A 238 35.88 24.04 -17.47
C GLY A 238 35.37 22.67 -17.01
N ALA A 239 36.12 21.60 -17.30
CA ALA A 239 35.75 20.26 -16.85
C ALA A 239 35.77 20.18 -15.32
N MET A 240 34.70 19.65 -14.73
CA MET A 240 34.59 19.47 -13.29
C MET A 240 33.98 18.12 -12.94
N ARG A 241 34.32 17.61 -11.75
CA ARG A 241 33.69 16.43 -11.18
C ARG A 241 32.42 16.87 -10.45
N VAL A 242 31.29 16.29 -10.84
CA VAL A 242 29.96 16.62 -10.30
C VAL A 242 29.47 15.44 -9.46
N GLN A 243 28.79 15.73 -8.36
CA GLN A 243 28.08 14.75 -7.57
C GLN A 243 26.61 15.15 -7.40
N THR A 244 25.73 14.17 -7.31
CA THR A 244 24.34 14.41 -6.90
C THR A 244 24.26 14.78 -5.42
N SER A 245 23.07 15.17 -4.97
CA SER A 245 22.72 15.06 -3.55
C SER A 245 22.79 13.60 -3.05
N VAL A 246 22.72 13.42 -1.74
CA VAL A 246 22.76 12.10 -1.11
C VAL A 246 21.36 11.50 -1.08
N GLY A 247 21.20 10.35 -1.72
CA GLY A 247 20.04 9.47 -1.56
C GLY A 247 20.19 8.58 -0.33
N GLU A 248 19.06 8.21 0.28
CA GLU A 248 19.02 7.25 1.38
C GLU A 248 18.14 6.05 1.03
N LEU A 249 18.50 4.87 1.54
CA LEU A 249 17.67 3.66 1.50
C LEU A 249 17.72 2.97 2.86
N THR A 250 16.56 2.76 3.47
CA THR A 250 16.42 1.96 4.70
C THR A 250 16.23 0.50 4.34
N LEU A 251 16.94 -0.38 5.03
CA LEU A 251 16.85 -1.83 4.93
C LEU A 251 15.92 -2.36 6.01
N TYR A 252 15.08 -3.32 5.65
CA TYR A 252 14.14 -3.96 6.56
C TYR A 252 14.62 -5.37 6.88
N ASP A 253 14.50 -5.77 8.14
CA ASP A 253 14.63 -7.18 8.52
C ASP A 253 13.35 -7.88 8.08
N LEU A 254 13.36 -8.41 6.87
CA LEU A 254 12.31 -9.30 6.39
C LEU A 254 12.66 -10.69 6.90
N GLN A 255 12.48 -10.92 8.21
CA GLN A 255 12.47 -12.26 8.80
C GLN A 255 11.06 -12.84 8.72
#